data_AF-A0A959GH32-F1
#
_entry.id   AF-A0A959GH32-F1
#
_cell.length_a   1.000
_cell.length_b   1.000
_cell.length_c   1.000
_cell.angle_alpha   90.00
_cell.angle_beta   90.00
_cell.angle_gamma   90.00
#
_symmetry.space_group_name_H-M   'P 1'
#
loop_
_entity.id
_entity.type
_entity.pdbx_description
1 polymer ?
#
loop_
_entity_poly.entity_id
_entity_poly.type
_entity_poly.pdbx_seq_one_letter_code
_entity_poly.pdbx_strand_id
1 'polypeptide(L)'
;MKLIYYLFLGLAFFSCNQENICPSEIEIGAFKLLEASKAAFPYTPTDSVFVFKNIQGEEYRFRAVNKAHTIIGLGSRKEACNTEGDTIIYKFTTQSKSIDFWHDSLNLGFTVDLYTLVNQEELEKKEVADVLYILEREPFFDNSFPVALHVVLDQRNHGPFYFAAPSFAEEKTLGLRTFHQVYWDEDFGPWRKYILYYNNEFGLIGIENPQNDFLLWFDRKE
;
A
#
# COMPACT_ATOMS: atom_id res chain seq x y z
N MET A 1 -24.77 -12.76 86.49
CA MET A 1 -25.73 -12.94 85.39
C MET A 1 -25.68 -11.67 84.53
N LYS A 2 -25.49 -11.82 83.21
CA LYS A 2 -25.10 -10.81 82.19
C LYS A 2 -23.66 -10.27 82.29
N LEU A 3 -22.80 -10.60 81.32
CA LEU A 3 -22.57 -9.75 80.15
C LEU A 3 -21.91 -10.57 79.03
N ILE A 4 -22.41 -10.36 77.82
CA ILE A 4 -21.96 -10.93 76.54
C ILE A 4 -20.89 -9.99 75.98
N TYR A 5 -19.80 -10.54 75.43
CA TYR A 5 -19.03 -9.86 74.39
C TYR A 5 -18.80 -10.82 73.22
N TYR A 6 -19.45 -10.49 72.10
CA TYR A 6 -19.16 -11.01 70.78
C TYR A 6 -17.78 -10.48 70.34
N LEU A 7 -16.94 -11.35 69.78
CA LEU A 7 -15.87 -10.93 68.88
C LEU A 7 -16.10 -11.61 67.53
N PHE A 8 -16.58 -10.80 66.58
CA PHE A 8 -16.54 -11.05 65.15
C PHE A 8 -15.20 -10.55 64.59
N LEU A 9 -14.91 -10.91 63.33
CA LEU A 9 -13.78 -10.56 62.44
C LEU A 9 -12.65 -11.62 62.37
N GLY A 10 -12.29 -12.14 61.20
CA GLY A 10 -12.69 -11.76 59.85
C GLY A 10 -12.36 -12.85 58.82
N LEU A 11 -13.33 -13.08 57.93
CA LEU A 11 -13.13 -13.76 56.67
C LEU A 11 -12.37 -12.80 55.76
N ALA A 12 -11.08 -13.08 55.52
CA ALA A 12 -10.34 -12.47 54.43
C ALA A 12 -10.87 -13.04 53.11
N PHE A 13 -11.83 -12.33 52.50
CA PHE A 13 -12.11 -12.48 51.08
C PHE A 13 -10.90 -11.91 50.32
N PHE A 14 -9.98 -12.78 49.92
CA PHE A 14 -9.09 -12.47 48.81
C PHE A 14 -9.95 -12.44 47.54
N SER A 15 -10.60 -11.31 47.29
CA SER A 15 -11.04 -10.96 45.95
C SER A 15 -9.78 -10.75 45.13
N CYS A 16 -9.40 -11.76 44.33
CA CYS A 16 -8.55 -11.52 43.17
C CYS A 16 -9.34 -10.64 42.21
N ASN A 17 -9.31 -9.33 42.41
CA ASN A 17 -9.44 -8.41 41.29
C ASN A 17 -8.21 -8.67 40.44
N GLN A 18 -8.35 -9.49 39.39
CA GLN A 18 -7.51 -9.30 38.22
C GLN A 18 -7.84 -7.90 37.72
N GLU A 19 -7.09 -6.91 38.18
CA GLU A 19 -6.96 -5.65 37.44
C GLU A 19 -6.55 -6.08 36.03
N ASN A 20 -7.45 -5.90 35.06
CA ASN A 20 -7.10 -5.98 33.66
C ASN A 20 -6.14 -4.83 33.39
N ILE A 21 -4.86 -5.04 33.67
CA ILE A 21 -3.79 -4.09 33.38
C ILE A 21 -3.75 -3.98 31.86
N CYS A 22 -4.20 -2.84 31.35
CA CYS A 22 -4.06 -2.50 29.95
C CYS A 22 -2.57 -2.40 29.63
N PRO A 23 -2.03 -3.20 28.69
CA PRO A 23 -0.65 -3.05 28.27
C PRO A 23 -0.48 -1.68 27.62
N SER A 24 0.56 -0.94 27.99
CA SER A 24 0.85 0.37 27.38
C SER A 24 1.27 0.24 25.91
N GLU A 25 1.97 -0.85 25.56
CA GLU A 25 2.44 -1.11 24.21
C GLU A 25 2.33 -2.60 23.84
N ILE A 26 1.92 -2.89 22.60
CA ILE A 26 1.86 -4.23 22.02
C ILE A 26 2.59 -4.23 20.68
N GLU A 27 3.60 -5.08 20.54
CA GLU A 27 4.28 -5.32 19.26
C GLU A 27 3.48 -6.34 18.45
N ILE A 28 2.86 -5.89 17.36
CA ILE A 28 2.08 -6.74 16.45
C ILE A 28 3.01 -7.60 15.59
N GLY A 29 4.15 -7.04 15.17
CA GLY A 29 5.23 -7.75 14.48
C GLY A 29 5.82 -7.00 13.29
N ALA A 30 6.70 -7.71 12.58
CA ALA A 30 7.37 -7.21 11.39
C ALA A 30 6.85 -7.91 10.13
N PHE A 31 6.23 -7.15 9.25
CA PHE A 31 5.65 -7.65 8.01
C PHE A 31 6.56 -7.31 6.84
N LYS A 32 7.13 -8.36 6.24
CA LYS A 32 7.95 -8.26 5.02
C LYS A 32 7.10 -8.58 3.80
N LEU A 33 7.50 -8.03 2.66
CA LEU A 33 6.95 -8.41 1.36
C LEU A 33 7.29 -9.88 1.10
N LEU A 34 6.35 -10.64 0.53
CA LEU A 34 6.60 -11.99 0.06
C LEU A 34 7.53 -11.98 -1.17
N GLU A 35 8.30 -13.04 -1.35
CA GLU A 35 9.18 -13.18 -2.51
C GLU A 35 8.39 -13.19 -3.83
N ALA A 36 7.20 -13.79 -3.85
CA ALA A 36 6.32 -13.77 -5.02
C ALA A 36 5.88 -12.34 -5.39
N SER A 37 5.49 -11.53 -4.40
CA SER A 37 5.14 -10.12 -4.60
C SER A 37 6.33 -9.31 -5.09
N LYS A 38 7.52 -9.54 -4.52
CA LYS A 38 8.76 -8.88 -4.99
C LYS A 38 9.10 -9.24 -6.43
N ALA A 39 8.85 -10.49 -6.85
CA ALA A 39 9.06 -10.93 -8.22
C ALA A 39 8.08 -10.25 -9.20
N ALA A 40 6.88 -9.87 -8.75
CA ALA A 40 5.92 -9.09 -9.51
C ALA A 40 6.29 -7.59 -9.63
N PHE A 41 7.34 -7.11 -8.96
CA PHE A 41 7.82 -5.72 -9.11
C PHE A 41 8.99 -5.65 -10.09
N PRO A 42 8.76 -5.33 -11.38
CA PRO A 42 9.72 -5.55 -12.45
C PRO A 42 10.78 -4.44 -12.53
N TYR A 43 10.96 -3.66 -11.47
CA TYR A 43 11.93 -2.57 -11.43
C TYR A 43 13.18 -2.97 -10.64
N THR A 44 14.33 -2.69 -11.24
CA THR A 44 15.65 -2.98 -10.68
C THR A 44 16.36 -1.70 -10.22
N PRO A 45 17.32 -1.79 -9.29
CA PRO A 45 18.11 -0.62 -8.88
C PRO A 45 19.01 -0.06 -10.00
N THR A 46 19.19 -0.80 -11.09
CA THR A 46 19.98 -0.36 -12.25
C THR A 46 19.14 0.35 -13.31
N ASP A 47 17.82 0.15 -13.32
CA ASP A 47 16.93 0.81 -14.28
C ASP A 47 17.03 2.33 -14.13
N SER A 48 17.31 3.01 -15.24
CA SER A 48 17.58 4.46 -15.22
C SER A 48 16.64 5.24 -16.12
N VAL A 49 16.18 4.62 -17.22
CA VAL A 49 15.23 5.22 -18.15
C VAL A 49 14.17 4.20 -18.56
N PHE A 50 12.93 4.65 -18.62
CA PHE A 50 11.79 3.92 -19.16
C PHE A 50 11.33 4.63 -20.44
N VAL A 51 11.39 3.93 -21.56
CA VAL A 51 11.03 4.48 -22.87
C VAL A 51 9.61 4.07 -23.21
N PHE A 52 8.77 5.07 -23.47
CA PHE A 52 7.42 4.91 -23.97
C PHE A 52 7.33 5.45 -25.40
N LYS A 53 6.38 4.95 -26.19
CA LYS A 53 6.09 5.43 -27.54
C LYS A 53 4.65 5.90 -27.66
N ASN A 54 4.42 6.89 -28.51
CA ASN A 54 3.07 7.27 -28.95
C ASN A 54 2.72 6.64 -30.31
N ILE A 55 1.51 6.89 -30.81
CA ILE A 55 1.00 6.29 -32.04
C ILE A 55 1.78 6.70 -33.30
N GLN A 56 2.48 7.84 -33.27
CA GLN A 56 3.38 8.31 -34.34
C GLN A 56 4.79 7.68 -34.23
N GLY A 57 5.07 6.91 -33.18
CA GLY A 57 6.37 6.29 -32.92
C GLY A 57 7.38 7.21 -32.24
N GLU A 58 6.96 8.39 -31.75
CA GLU A 58 7.82 9.30 -30.99
C GLU A 58 8.15 8.70 -29.62
N GLU A 59 9.41 8.81 -29.20
CA GLU A 59 9.89 8.24 -27.94
C GLU A 59 9.88 9.25 -26.80
N TYR A 60 9.32 8.85 -25.67
CA TYR A 60 9.24 9.59 -24.42
C TYR A 60 10.07 8.87 -23.36
N ARG A 61 11.08 9.56 -22.83
CA ARG A 61 12.04 8.98 -21.89
C ARG A 61 11.74 9.46 -20.48
N PHE A 62 11.19 8.58 -19.65
CA PHE A 62 11.01 8.84 -18.23
C PHE A 62 12.28 8.42 -17.49
N ARG A 63 12.93 9.35 -16.79
CA ARG A 63 14.13 9.05 -16.01
C ARG A 63 13.74 8.63 -14.61
N ALA A 64 14.40 7.61 -14.07
CA ALA A 64 14.30 7.26 -12.66
C ALA A 64 14.87 8.41 -11.82
N VAL A 65 14.00 9.09 -11.07
CA VAL A 65 14.42 10.14 -10.11
C VAL A 65 14.95 9.49 -8.85
N ASN A 66 14.29 8.42 -8.41
CA ASN A 66 14.76 7.52 -7.36
C ASN A 66 14.75 6.11 -7.92
N LYS A 67 15.92 5.48 -7.94
CA LYS A 67 16.08 4.07 -8.33
C LYS A 67 15.28 3.16 -7.40
N ALA A 68 14.94 1.97 -7.88
CA ALA A 68 14.21 0.99 -7.07
C ALA A 68 14.96 0.71 -5.77
N HIS A 69 14.30 0.96 -4.64
CA HIS A 69 14.90 0.82 -3.32
C HIS A 69 13.88 0.23 -2.34
N THR A 70 14.38 -0.35 -1.25
CA THR A 70 13.56 -0.94 -0.20
C THR A 70 13.53 -0.02 1.01
N ILE A 71 12.34 0.24 1.53
CA ILE A 71 12.13 1.04 2.74
C ILE A 71 11.52 0.13 3.82
N ILE A 72 11.90 0.37 5.07
CA ILE A 72 11.26 -0.23 6.23
C ILE A 72 10.45 0.87 6.91
N GLY A 73 9.13 0.70 6.94
CA GLY A 73 8.19 1.61 7.59
C GLY A 73 7.98 1.23 9.04
N LEU A 74 7.85 2.24 9.90
CA LEU A 74 7.40 2.07 11.29
C LEU A 74 5.95 2.55 11.36
N GLY A 75 5.06 1.68 11.83
CA GLY A 75 3.64 1.98 11.99
C GLY A 75 3.23 1.88 13.46
N SER A 76 2.24 2.70 13.84
CA SER A 76 1.60 2.58 15.14
C SER A 76 0.13 2.99 15.10
N ARG A 77 -0.72 2.31 15.87
CA ARG A 77 -2.11 2.69 16.10
C ARG A 77 -2.39 2.77 17.60
N LYS A 78 -3.18 3.75 18.00
CA LYS A 78 -3.66 3.91 19.37
C LYS A 78 -5.10 3.43 19.46
N GLU A 79 -5.40 2.63 20.47
CA GLU A 79 -6.76 2.17 20.76
C GLU A 79 -7.08 2.41 22.24
N ALA A 80 -8.29 2.85 22.52
CA ALA A 80 -8.74 3.05 23.90
C ALA A 80 -8.87 1.70 24.59
N CYS A 81 -8.35 1.61 25.81
CA CYS A 81 -8.63 0.47 26.67
C CYS A 81 -9.95 0.69 27.42
N ASN A 82 -10.64 -0.40 27.76
CA ASN A 82 -12.00 -0.39 28.31
C ASN A 82 -12.15 0.30 29.68
N THR A 83 -11.08 0.83 30.26
CA THR A 83 -11.06 1.57 31.54
C THR A 83 -10.53 2.98 31.35
N GLU A 84 -11.30 3.95 31.87
CA GLU A 84 -11.08 5.40 31.95
C GLU A 84 -9.69 5.92 31.52
N GLY A 85 -9.54 6.22 30.22
CA GLY A 85 -8.43 7.02 29.69
C GLY A 85 -7.16 6.26 29.33
N ASP A 86 -7.06 4.97 29.66
CA ASP A 86 -5.92 4.15 29.26
C ASP A 86 -5.92 3.89 27.74
N THR A 87 -4.73 3.90 27.14
CA THR A 87 -4.56 3.69 25.69
C THR A 87 -3.51 2.60 25.47
N ILE A 88 -3.84 1.66 24.59
CA ILE A 88 -2.89 0.65 24.08
C ILE A 88 -2.27 1.21 22.80
N ILE A 89 -0.94 1.16 22.71
CA ILE A 89 -0.20 1.49 21.49
C ILE A 89 0.24 0.20 20.80
N TYR A 90 -0.36 -0.07 19.64
CA TYR A 90 0.11 -1.13 18.77
C TYR A 90 1.23 -0.64 17.88
N LYS A 91 2.34 -1.37 17.82
CA LYS A 91 3.49 -1.09 16.96
C LYS A 91 3.70 -2.21 15.96
N PHE A 92 4.08 -1.84 14.74
CA PHE A 92 4.40 -2.79 13.69
C PHE A 92 5.42 -2.19 12.72
N THR A 93 6.09 -3.07 11.98
CA THR A 93 6.96 -2.64 10.88
C THR A 93 6.48 -3.21 9.57
N THR A 94 6.61 -2.41 8.51
CA THR A 94 6.23 -2.75 7.14
C THR A 94 7.45 -2.69 6.24
N GLN A 95 7.38 -3.34 5.09
CA GLN A 95 8.38 -3.24 4.05
C GLN A 95 7.73 -2.72 2.77
N SER A 96 8.39 -1.77 2.12
CA SER A 96 8.04 -1.34 0.77
C SER A 96 9.22 -1.42 -0.18
N LYS A 97 8.93 -1.46 -1.47
CA LYS A 97 9.87 -1.33 -2.57
C LYS A 97 9.28 -0.33 -3.57
N SER A 98 9.99 0.76 -3.78
CA SER A 98 9.45 1.92 -4.51
C SER A 98 10.43 2.37 -5.59
N ILE A 99 9.89 2.89 -6.69
CA ILE A 99 10.63 3.58 -7.75
C ILE A 99 9.86 4.82 -8.18
N ASP A 100 10.61 5.91 -8.43
CA ASP A 100 10.05 7.15 -8.93
C ASP A 100 10.63 7.45 -10.31
N PHE A 101 9.79 7.84 -11.26
CA PHE A 101 10.26 8.29 -12.57
C PHE A 101 9.51 9.53 -13.06
N TRP A 102 10.20 10.33 -13.88
CA TRP A 102 9.78 11.66 -14.29
C TRP A 102 10.13 11.96 -15.74
N HIS A 103 9.24 12.69 -16.42
CA HIS A 103 9.46 13.22 -17.76
C HIS A 103 9.28 14.74 -17.78
N ASP A 104 10.38 15.47 -18.01
CA ASP A 104 10.41 16.94 -17.90
C ASP A 104 9.45 17.63 -18.86
N SER A 105 9.48 17.31 -20.15
CA SER A 105 8.70 18.03 -21.16
C SER A 105 7.19 17.81 -21.04
N LEU A 106 6.78 16.65 -20.54
CA LEU A 106 5.38 16.34 -20.24
C LEU A 106 4.97 16.84 -18.85
N ASN A 107 5.95 17.22 -18.02
CA ASN A 107 5.75 17.61 -16.64
C ASN A 107 4.96 16.56 -15.85
N LEU A 108 5.35 15.30 -16.03
CA LEU A 108 4.60 14.12 -15.58
C LEU A 108 5.54 13.18 -14.84
N GLY A 109 5.11 12.71 -13.68
CA GLY A 109 5.84 11.70 -12.91
C GLY A 109 4.94 10.68 -12.26
N PHE A 110 5.55 9.57 -11.87
CA PHE A 110 4.89 8.48 -11.20
C PHE A 110 5.77 7.90 -10.11
N THR A 111 5.13 7.43 -9.05
CA THR A 111 5.73 6.53 -8.06
C THR A 111 5.05 5.19 -8.18
N VAL A 112 5.82 4.12 -8.38
CA VAL A 112 5.31 2.75 -8.29
C VAL A 112 5.83 2.17 -6.98
N ASP A 113 4.91 1.83 -6.09
CA ASP A 113 5.20 1.37 -4.74
C ASP A 113 4.55 0.02 -4.47
N LEU A 114 5.39 -0.99 -4.23
CA LEU A 114 4.96 -2.28 -3.72
C LEU A 114 5.17 -2.27 -2.21
N TYR A 115 4.13 -2.42 -1.41
CA TYR A 115 4.28 -2.35 0.04
C TYR A 115 3.35 -3.30 0.79
N THR A 116 3.75 -3.65 2.01
CA THR A 116 2.92 -4.41 2.94
C THR A 116 1.91 -3.49 3.61
N LEU A 117 0.62 -3.75 3.41
CA LEU A 117 -0.48 -3.05 4.05
C LEU A 117 -1.04 -3.89 5.21
N VAL A 118 -1.06 -3.33 6.42
CA VAL A 118 -1.61 -3.97 7.62
C VAL A 118 -3.05 -3.51 7.82
N ASN A 119 -3.97 -4.42 8.19
CA ASN A 119 -5.33 -4.03 8.56
C ASN A 119 -5.30 -3.19 9.84
N GLN A 120 -5.54 -1.90 9.63
CA GLN A 120 -5.83 -0.87 10.61
C GLN A 120 -6.74 -1.32 11.73
N GLU A 121 -7.91 -1.82 11.33
CA GLU A 121 -9.12 -1.89 12.14
C GLU A 121 -9.06 -3.02 13.17
N GLU A 122 -8.42 -4.13 12.82
CA GLU A 122 -8.35 -5.35 13.62
C GLU A 122 -6.90 -5.85 13.77
N LEU A 123 -6.04 -5.02 14.38
CA LEU A 123 -4.59 -5.29 14.44
C LEU A 123 -4.22 -6.61 15.13
N GLU A 124 -5.02 -7.06 16.08
CA GLU A 124 -4.80 -8.34 16.78
C GLU A 124 -4.88 -9.54 15.82
N LYS A 125 -5.66 -9.44 14.74
CA LYS A 125 -5.78 -10.49 13.71
C LYS A 125 -4.55 -10.57 12.81
N LYS A 126 -3.71 -9.53 12.80
CA LYS A 126 -2.48 -9.46 11.99
C LYS A 126 -2.74 -9.68 10.49
N GLU A 127 -3.91 -9.27 10.04
CA GLU A 127 -4.29 -9.27 8.62
C GLU A 127 -3.36 -8.31 7.86
N VAL A 128 -2.77 -8.81 6.78
CA VAL A 128 -1.79 -8.04 6.00
C VAL A 128 -1.85 -8.44 4.53
N ALA A 129 -1.72 -7.48 3.62
CA ALA A 129 -1.66 -7.72 2.18
C ALA A 129 -0.39 -7.14 1.59
N ASP A 130 0.06 -7.72 0.49
CA ASP A 130 1.04 -7.10 -0.40
C ASP A 130 0.28 -6.43 -1.53
N VAL A 131 0.46 -5.12 -1.66
CA VAL A 131 -0.28 -4.29 -2.60
C VAL A 131 0.67 -3.46 -3.43
N LEU A 132 0.32 -3.25 -4.70
CA LEU A 132 1.02 -2.36 -5.60
C LEU A 132 0.16 -1.11 -5.84
N TYR A 133 0.77 0.05 -5.62
CA TYR A 133 0.22 1.34 -6.00
C TYR A 133 1.03 1.97 -7.12
N ILE A 134 0.31 2.64 -8.01
CA ILE A 134 0.88 3.66 -8.88
C ILE A 134 0.26 4.99 -8.49
N LEU A 135 1.10 5.94 -8.12
CA LEU A 135 0.74 7.28 -7.71
C LEU A 135 1.14 8.25 -8.82
N GLU A 136 0.23 9.14 -9.24
CA GLU A 136 0.57 10.24 -10.13
C GLU A 136 1.26 11.35 -9.32
N ARG A 137 2.43 11.81 -9.79
CA ARG A 137 3.17 12.92 -9.19
C ARG A 137 2.89 14.20 -9.96
N GLU A 138 2.16 15.11 -9.33
CA GLU A 138 2.06 16.47 -9.82
C GLU A 138 3.26 17.33 -9.34
N PRO A 139 3.72 18.29 -10.14
CA PRO A 139 4.88 19.12 -9.81
C PRO A 139 4.63 20.14 -8.68
N PHE A 140 3.38 20.38 -8.30
CA PHE A 140 3.00 21.50 -7.44
C PHE A 140 2.06 21.18 -6.27
N PHE A 141 1.69 19.91 -6.05
CA PHE A 141 0.84 19.56 -4.91
C PHE A 141 1.60 19.02 -3.70
N ASP A 142 1.16 19.52 -2.56
CA ASP A 142 1.60 19.24 -1.21
C ASP A 142 1.21 17.79 -0.85
N ASN A 143 2.19 16.87 -0.80
CA ASN A 143 2.19 15.50 -0.23
C ASN A 143 0.99 14.56 -0.46
N SER A 144 0.01 14.91 -1.28
CA SER A 144 -1.17 14.11 -1.60
C SER A 144 -1.07 13.68 -3.06
N PHE A 145 -0.55 12.48 -3.26
CA PHE A 145 -0.53 11.85 -4.57
C PHE A 145 -1.78 10.97 -4.67
N PRO A 146 -2.74 11.27 -5.55
CA PRO A 146 -3.88 10.39 -5.74
C PRO A 146 -3.35 9.02 -6.20
N VAL A 147 -3.77 7.97 -5.50
CA VAL A 147 -3.57 6.60 -5.98
C VAL A 147 -4.27 6.53 -7.33
N ALA A 148 -3.52 6.23 -8.40
CA ALA A 148 -4.02 6.17 -9.76
C ALA A 148 -4.33 4.72 -10.18
N LEU A 149 -3.63 3.74 -9.60
CA LEU A 149 -3.92 2.32 -9.74
C LEU A 149 -3.57 1.57 -8.46
N HIS A 150 -4.39 0.59 -8.12
CA HIS A 150 -4.19 -0.34 -7.01
C HIS A 150 -4.35 -1.78 -7.47
N VAL A 151 -3.39 -2.64 -7.10
CA VAL A 151 -3.43 -4.09 -7.36
C VAL A 151 -3.09 -4.84 -6.08
N VAL A 152 -4.00 -5.69 -5.60
CA VAL A 152 -3.68 -6.65 -4.53
C VAL A 152 -2.94 -7.84 -5.13
N LEU A 153 -1.71 -8.08 -4.69
CA LEU A 153 -0.90 -9.20 -5.16
C LEU A 153 -1.07 -10.43 -4.28
N ASP A 154 -1.17 -10.24 -2.96
CA ASP A 154 -1.33 -11.33 -2.00
C ASP A 154 -2.05 -10.84 -0.72
N GLN A 155 -2.87 -11.71 -0.12
CA GLN A 155 -3.55 -11.46 1.16
C GLN A 155 -3.20 -12.55 2.18
N ARG A 156 -2.81 -12.13 3.39
CA ARG A 156 -2.33 -13.01 4.47
C ARG A 156 -3.18 -12.83 5.72
N ASN A 157 -3.36 -13.91 6.46
CA ASN A 157 -4.05 -13.97 7.77
C ASN A 157 -5.53 -13.52 7.78
N HIS A 158 -6.24 -13.72 6.66
CA HIS A 158 -7.70 -13.66 6.49
C HIS A 158 -8.48 -12.45 7.04
N GLY A 159 -8.73 -11.53 6.12
CA GLY A 159 -9.94 -10.71 5.97
C GLY A 159 -9.88 -10.12 4.54
N PRO A 160 -10.97 -10.06 3.75
CA PRO A 160 -10.90 -9.38 2.46
C PRO A 160 -10.65 -7.89 2.75
N PHE A 161 -9.51 -7.36 2.31
CA PHE A 161 -9.33 -5.91 2.34
C PHE A 161 -10.41 -5.26 1.46
N TYR A 162 -11.06 -4.21 1.97
CA TYR A 162 -12.13 -3.47 1.29
C TYR A 162 -11.61 -2.55 0.18
N PHE A 163 -10.78 -3.06 -0.73
CA PHE A 163 -10.35 -2.29 -1.90
C PHE A 163 -11.20 -2.67 -3.10
N ALA A 164 -11.58 -1.66 -3.89
CA ALA A 164 -12.09 -1.90 -5.22
C ALA A 164 -11.03 -2.68 -6.03
N ALA A 165 -11.46 -3.77 -6.65
CA ALA A 165 -10.60 -4.52 -7.54
C ALA A 165 -10.35 -3.69 -8.80
N PRO A 166 -9.09 -3.60 -9.30
CA PRO A 166 -8.84 -3.00 -10.59
C PRO A 166 -9.53 -3.82 -11.69
N SER A 167 -9.80 -3.17 -12.81
CA SER A 167 -10.14 -3.87 -14.05
C SER A 167 -8.96 -4.72 -14.52
N PHE A 168 -9.29 -5.82 -15.21
CA PHE A 168 -8.33 -6.81 -15.65
C PHE A 168 -8.67 -7.35 -17.03
N ALA A 169 -7.64 -7.60 -17.85
CA ALA A 169 -7.73 -8.34 -19.09
C ALA A 169 -6.55 -9.28 -19.28
N GLU A 170 -6.81 -10.49 -19.78
CA GLU A 170 -5.77 -11.44 -20.17
C GLU A 170 -4.87 -10.87 -21.27
N GLU A 171 -5.44 -10.11 -22.20
CA GLU A 171 -4.73 -9.42 -23.27
C GLU A 171 -5.28 -8.01 -23.47
N LYS A 172 -4.39 -7.04 -23.62
CA LYS A 172 -4.74 -5.65 -23.93
C LYS A 172 -3.75 -5.10 -24.96
N THR A 173 -4.28 -4.56 -26.04
CA THR A 173 -3.47 -3.86 -27.05
C THR A 173 -3.41 -2.38 -26.72
N LEU A 174 -2.19 -1.84 -26.59
CA LEU A 174 -1.92 -0.42 -26.42
C LEU A 174 -1.04 0.02 -27.59
N GLY A 175 -1.58 0.90 -28.44
CA GLY A 175 -0.93 1.30 -29.68
C GLY A 175 -0.69 0.09 -30.61
N LEU A 176 0.59 -0.22 -30.85
CA LEU A 176 1.01 -1.32 -31.74
C LEU A 176 1.48 -2.57 -31.00
N ARG A 177 1.35 -2.62 -29.67
CA ARG A 177 1.84 -3.72 -28.84
C ARG A 177 0.69 -4.34 -28.05
N THR A 178 0.67 -5.67 -28.01
CA THR A 178 -0.20 -6.44 -27.13
C THR A 178 0.56 -6.83 -25.87
N PHE A 179 -0.07 -6.62 -24.73
CA PHE A 179 0.43 -6.97 -23.40
C PHE A 179 -0.49 -8.00 -22.77
N HIS A 180 0.08 -8.89 -21.96
CA HIS A 180 -0.66 -9.91 -21.24
C HIS A 180 -0.88 -9.51 -19.78
N GLN A 181 -1.97 -10.02 -19.18
CA GLN A 181 -2.35 -9.85 -17.77
C GLN A 181 -2.28 -8.39 -17.32
N VAL A 182 -3.14 -7.57 -17.92
CA VAL A 182 -3.12 -6.12 -17.77
C VAL A 182 -4.17 -5.66 -16.77
N TYR A 183 -3.74 -4.85 -15.82
CA TYR A 183 -4.56 -4.19 -14.81
C TYR A 183 -4.69 -2.69 -15.15
N TRP A 184 -5.88 -2.14 -14.94
CA TRP A 184 -6.13 -0.69 -14.98
C TRP A 184 -7.30 -0.35 -14.05
N ASP A 185 -7.53 0.93 -13.78
CA ASP A 185 -8.67 1.37 -12.97
C ASP A 185 -9.69 2.08 -13.87
N GLU A 186 -10.91 1.55 -13.96
CA GLU A 186 -12.02 2.13 -14.73
C GLU A 186 -12.74 3.26 -13.98
N ASP A 187 -12.71 3.24 -12.64
CA ASP A 187 -13.32 4.24 -11.79
C ASP A 187 -12.38 5.46 -11.68
N PHE A 188 -12.17 6.07 -12.85
CA PHE A 188 -11.49 7.33 -13.06
C PHE A 188 -12.25 8.43 -12.32
N GLY A 189 -11.94 8.61 -11.03
CA GLY A 189 -12.46 9.71 -10.24
C GLY A 189 -12.17 11.06 -10.92
N PRO A 190 -12.97 12.11 -10.65
CA PRO A 190 -12.90 13.38 -11.39
C PRO A 190 -11.56 14.14 -11.25
N TRP A 191 -10.69 13.68 -10.36
CA TRP A 191 -9.40 14.29 -10.05
C TRP A 191 -8.22 13.61 -10.76
N ARG A 192 -8.43 12.46 -11.39
CA ARG A 192 -7.36 11.77 -12.14
C ARG A 192 -7.29 12.34 -13.54
N LYS A 193 -6.09 12.38 -14.12
CA LYS A 193 -5.87 12.84 -15.50
C LYS A 193 -5.57 11.70 -16.46
N TYR A 194 -4.98 10.61 -15.97
CA TYR A 194 -4.58 9.48 -16.79
C TYR A 194 -5.14 8.15 -16.30
N ILE A 195 -5.52 7.31 -17.25
CA ILE A 195 -5.70 5.87 -17.04
C ILE A 195 -4.33 5.24 -17.15
N LEU A 196 -3.94 4.50 -16.11
CA LEU A 196 -2.66 3.82 -16.03
C LEU A 196 -2.85 2.32 -16.24
N TYR A 197 -2.03 1.75 -17.11
CA TYR A 197 -2.05 0.32 -17.41
C TYR A 197 -0.79 -0.32 -16.84
N TYR A 198 -0.96 -1.43 -16.12
CA TYR A 198 0.12 -2.13 -15.45
C TYR A 198 0.10 -3.63 -15.75
N ASN A 199 1.27 -4.25 -15.83
CA ASN A 199 1.41 -5.70 -15.72
C ASN A 199 2.69 -6.08 -14.96
N ASN A 200 2.74 -7.34 -14.51
CA ASN A 200 3.85 -7.84 -13.69
C ASN A 200 5.15 -8.04 -14.48
N GLU A 201 5.09 -8.11 -15.82
CA GLU A 201 6.26 -8.35 -16.67
C GLU A 201 7.09 -7.08 -16.87
N PHE A 202 6.45 -5.95 -17.17
CA PHE A 202 7.12 -4.70 -17.56
C PHE A 202 6.92 -3.58 -16.55
N GLY A 203 5.82 -3.61 -15.79
CA GLY A 203 5.43 -2.59 -14.83
C GLY A 203 4.33 -1.71 -15.40
N LEU A 204 4.45 -0.39 -15.26
CA LEU A 204 3.64 0.58 -15.99
C LEU A 204 3.87 0.41 -17.50
N ILE A 205 2.85 -0.07 -18.20
CA ILE A 205 2.88 -0.37 -19.63
C ILE A 205 2.11 0.64 -20.48
N GLY A 206 1.28 1.48 -19.87
CA GLY A 206 0.50 2.47 -20.61
C GLY A 206 0.06 3.65 -19.77
N ILE A 207 0.01 4.81 -20.43
CA ILE A 207 -0.51 6.07 -19.88
C ILE A 207 -1.43 6.65 -20.94
N GLU A 208 -2.72 6.74 -20.62
CA GLU A 208 -3.74 7.26 -21.53
C GLU A 208 -4.46 8.43 -20.89
N ASN A 209 -4.69 9.52 -21.63
CA ASN A 209 -5.58 10.57 -21.18
C ASN A 209 -6.89 10.48 -21.99
N PRO A 210 -8.01 10.02 -21.40
CA PRO A 210 -9.25 9.81 -22.13
C PRO A 210 -9.89 11.11 -22.66
N GLN A 211 -9.40 12.29 -22.24
CA GLN A 211 -9.89 13.59 -22.69
C GLN A 211 -9.23 14.07 -23.99
N ASN A 212 -8.20 13.39 -24.49
CA ASN A 212 -7.52 13.72 -25.75
C ASN A 212 -6.87 12.46 -26.38
N ASP A 213 -6.26 12.58 -27.56
CA ASP A 213 -5.62 11.44 -28.24
C ASP A 213 -4.24 11.06 -27.65
N PHE A 214 -3.97 11.38 -26.39
CA PHE A 214 -2.70 11.05 -25.73
C PHE A 214 -2.71 9.60 -25.23
N LEU A 215 -1.89 8.77 -25.89
CA LEU A 215 -1.57 7.42 -25.46
C LEU A 215 -0.06 7.21 -25.58
N LEU A 216 0.54 6.79 -24.46
CA LEU A 216 1.90 6.29 -24.40
C LEU A 216 1.87 4.81 -24.02
N TRP A 217 2.67 3.97 -24.68
CA TRP A 217 2.87 2.57 -24.29
C TRP A 217 4.34 2.23 -24.11
N PHE A 218 4.62 1.29 -23.22
CA PHE A 218 5.98 0.89 -22.88
C PHE A 218 6.69 0.18 -24.04
N ASP A 219 7.92 0.61 -24.32
CA ASP A 219 8.81 0.01 -25.32
C ASP A 219 9.92 -0.80 -24.65
N ARG A 220 10.80 -0.12 -23.89
CA ARG A 220 12.01 -0.71 -23.31
C ARG A 220 12.53 0.04 -22.07
N LYS A 221 13.49 -0.58 -21.37
CA LYS A 221 14.31 0.02 -20.28
C LYS A 221 15.72 0.31 -20.80
N GLU A 222 16.33 1.40 -20.34
CA GLU A 222 17.75 1.77 -20.60
C GLU A 222 18.52 2.01 -19.29
#